data_AF-A0ABD0K1R6-F1
#
_entry.id   AF-A0ABD0K1R6-F1
#
_cell.length_a   1.000
_cell.length_b   1.000
_cell.length_c   1.000
_cell.angle_alpha   90.00
_cell.angle_beta   90.00
_cell.angle_gamma   90.00
#
_symmetry.space_group_name_H-M   'P 1'
#
loop_
_entity.id
_entity.type
_entity.pdbx_description
1 polymer ?
#
loop_
_entity_poly.entity_id
_entity_poly.type
_entity_poly.pdbx_seq_one_letter_code
_entity_poly.pdbx_strand_id
1 'polypeptide(L)'
;MHTQDEQGHGLSDKTRRDKKPRIRPSRIHGTTFGDGFHKYWLDWTEHYMKIGVDDHTVLTLNTPSNGFWNEGGFGGNNIWAHGAHNAPFDKPFYLILNVAVGGDFFWDGYVNHPYPKPWHHDDPNQMMEFWNARNKWLPTWHGEDVAMKIRSVKMQQY
;
A
#
# COMPACT_ATOMS: atom_id res chain seq x y z
N MET A 1 41.47 -30.15 61.20
CA MET A 1 41.77 -30.82 59.92
C MET A 1 42.33 -29.73 59.01
N HIS A 2 43.59 -29.89 58.59
CA HIS A 2 44.30 -29.37 57.39
C HIS A 2 43.45 -28.61 56.34
N THR A 3 43.88 -27.61 55.56
CA THR A 3 45.10 -26.77 55.36
C THR A 3 44.71 -25.77 54.22
N GLN A 4 45.41 -24.62 54.13
CA GLN A 4 46.00 -23.95 52.93
C GLN A 4 45.57 -24.36 51.50
N ASP A 5 45.53 -23.58 50.41
CA ASP A 5 45.91 -22.23 49.94
C ASP A 5 44.91 -21.91 48.77
N GLU A 6 44.84 -20.78 48.05
CA GLU A 6 45.74 -20.32 46.98
C GLU A 6 45.03 -19.23 46.13
N GLN A 7 45.74 -18.70 45.13
CA GLN A 7 45.61 -17.37 44.54
C GLN A 7 44.59 -17.21 43.38
N GLY A 8 44.09 -15.97 43.26
CA GLY A 8 43.87 -15.15 42.06
C GLY A 8 43.25 -15.72 40.78
N HIS A 9 42.19 -15.08 40.26
CA HIS A 9 41.96 -14.94 38.81
C HIS A 9 41.14 -13.68 38.49
N GLY A 10 41.71 -12.82 37.65
CA GLY A 10 40.99 -11.70 37.04
C GLY A 10 40.05 -12.19 35.95
N LEU A 11 38.89 -11.54 35.84
CA LEU A 11 38.06 -11.60 34.64
C LEU A 11 37.66 -10.16 34.26
N SER A 12 38.22 -9.73 33.14
CA SER A 12 37.86 -8.52 32.42
C SER A 12 36.45 -8.68 31.84
N ASP A 13 35.50 -7.83 32.25
CA ASP A 13 34.25 -7.68 31.48
C ASP A 13 34.37 -6.47 30.53
N LYS A 14 35.10 -6.70 29.44
CA LYS A 14 35.02 -5.88 28.23
C LYS A 14 33.98 -6.53 27.31
N THR A 15 32.74 -6.03 27.33
CA THR A 15 31.98 -5.56 26.15
C THR A 15 30.51 -5.35 26.49
N ARG A 16 30.18 -4.22 27.12
CA ARG A 16 28.82 -3.69 27.04
C ARG A 16 28.62 -3.12 25.63
N ARG A 17 28.31 -3.98 24.65
CA ARG A 17 27.81 -3.53 23.36
C ARG A 17 26.41 -2.97 23.59
N ASP A 18 26.25 -1.66 23.42
CA ASP A 18 24.96 -1.00 23.33
C ASP A 18 24.16 -1.64 22.20
N LYS A 19 23.28 -2.59 22.54
CA LYS A 19 22.31 -3.13 21.60
C LYS A 19 21.28 -2.04 21.35
N LYS A 20 21.40 -1.33 20.22
CA LYS A 20 20.32 -0.53 19.64
C LYS A 20 19.03 -1.37 19.72
N PRO A 21 17.93 -0.85 20.29
CA PRO A 21 16.69 -1.61 20.34
C PRO A 21 16.28 -1.95 18.91
N ARG A 22 16.28 -3.24 18.57
CA ARG A 22 15.58 -3.74 17.38
C ARG A 22 14.11 -3.55 17.67
N ILE A 23 13.52 -2.51 17.10
CA ILE A 23 12.06 -2.39 17.00
C ILE A 23 11.61 -3.60 16.19
N ARG A 24 11.06 -4.60 16.90
CA ARG A 24 10.28 -5.64 16.25
C ARG A 24 8.90 -5.02 16.07
N PRO A 25 8.33 -4.97 14.85
CA PRO A 25 6.94 -4.56 14.72
C PRO A 25 6.11 -5.54 15.55
N SER A 26 5.60 -5.07 16.69
CA SER A 26 4.65 -5.83 17.48
C SER A 26 3.36 -5.86 16.68
N ARG A 27 3.07 -6.99 16.05
CA ARG A 27 1.74 -7.24 15.48
C ARG A 27 0.78 -7.28 16.66
N ILE A 28 0.02 -6.21 16.87
CA ILE A 28 -1.08 -6.22 17.81
C ILE A 28 -2.06 -7.28 17.29
N HIS A 29 -2.39 -8.25 18.14
CA HIS A 29 -3.29 -9.31 17.74
C HIS A 29 -4.65 -8.70 17.38
N GLY A 30 -5.18 -9.03 16.21
CA GLY A 30 -6.47 -8.51 15.75
C GLY A 30 -6.42 -7.21 14.95
N THR A 31 -5.24 -6.63 14.64
CA THR A 31 -5.17 -5.45 13.78
C THR A 31 -4.70 -5.75 12.35
N THR A 32 -5.21 -5.00 11.38
CA THR A 32 -4.80 -5.02 9.98
C THR A 32 -3.95 -3.80 9.60
N PHE A 33 -3.42 -3.78 8.38
CA PHE A 33 -2.75 -2.60 7.83
C PHE A 33 -3.70 -1.38 7.73
N GLY A 34 -5.00 -1.61 7.55
CA GLY A 34 -5.99 -0.54 7.44
C GLY A 34 -6.31 0.18 8.75
N ASP A 35 -5.88 -0.37 9.89
CA ASP A 35 -6.26 0.15 11.22
C ASP A 35 -5.36 1.33 11.65
N GLY A 36 -4.24 1.54 10.95
CA GLY A 36 -3.26 2.58 11.22
C GLY A 36 -3.30 3.72 10.19
N PHE A 37 -2.84 4.90 10.62
CA PHE A 37 -2.50 5.95 9.65
C PHE A 37 -1.15 5.65 9.01
N HIS A 38 -1.14 5.62 7.68
CA HIS A 38 0.07 5.46 6.88
C HIS A 38 0.32 6.70 6.03
N LYS A 39 1.60 7.03 5.81
CA LYS A 39 2.01 8.12 4.92
C LYS A 39 2.23 7.56 3.52
N TYR A 40 1.28 7.78 2.63
CA TYR A 40 1.45 7.51 1.21
C TYR A 40 2.15 8.70 0.55
N TRP A 41 3.11 8.41 -0.33
CA TRP A 41 3.82 9.46 -1.05
C TRP A 41 4.06 9.08 -2.50
N LEU A 42 4.02 10.09 -3.36
CA LEU A 42 4.39 10.06 -4.76
C LEU A 42 5.47 11.12 -4.97
N ASP A 43 6.61 10.68 -5.48
CA ASP A 43 7.67 11.55 -5.97
C ASP A 43 7.75 11.40 -7.49
N TRP A 44 7.42 12.47 -8.21
CA TRP A 44 7.18 12.42 -9.66
C TRP A 44 7.95 13.53 -10.35
N THR A 45 8.75 13.13 -11.34
CA THR A 45 9.56 13.99 -12.20
C THR A 45 9.37 13.58 -13.66
N GLU A 46 9.99 14.31 -14.58
CA GLU A 46 10.04 13.89 -15.99
C GLU A 46 10.84 12.60 -16.23
N HIS A 47 11.68 12.19 -15.28
CA HIS A 47 12.55 11.02 -15.41
C HIS A 47 12.06 9.77 -14.67
N TYR A 48 11.18 9.93 -13.67
CA TYR A 48 10.66 8.82 -12.89
C TYR A 48 9.39 9.17 -12.11
N MET A 49 8.71 8.12 -11.67
CA MET A 49 7.76 8.12 -10.56
C MET A 49 8.20 7.12 -9.51
N LYS A 50 8.28 7.56 -8.25
CA LYS A 50 8.45 6.69 -7.09
C LYS A 50 7.21 6.79 -6.22
N ILE A 51 6.69 5.64 -5.84
CA ILE A 51 5.54 5.51 -4.95
C ILE A 51 5.99 4.76 -3.72
N GLY A 52 5.58 5.23 -2.55
CA GLY A 52 5.89 4.54 -1.32
C GLY A 52 4.86 4.73 -0.23
N VAL A 53 5.11 3.95 0.82
CA VAL A 53 4.29 3.90 2.03
C VAL A 53 5.22 4.01 3.23
N ASP A 54 4.88 4.91 4.13
CA ASP A 54 5.71 5.34 5.25
C ASP A 54 7.10 5.76 4.76
N ASP A 55 8.15 5.04 5.17
CA ASP A 55 9.54 5.35 4.81
C ASP A 55 10.11 4.36 3.78
N HIS A 56 9.24 3.58 3.12
CA HIS A 56 9.62 2.56 2.15
C HIS A 56 9.12 2.89 0.75
N THR A 57 10.02 2.83 -0.24
CA THR A 57 9.64 2.83 -1.65
C THR A 57 9.04 1.48 -2.01
N VAL A 58 7.84 1.50 -2.59
CA VAL A 58 7.11 0.29 -3.02
C VAL A 58 7.24 0.10 -4.53
N LEU A 59 7.23 1.18 -5.30
CA LEU A 59 7.39 1.15 -6.75
C LEU A 59 8.34 2.26 -7.21
N THR A 60 9.22 1.92 -8.14
CA THR A 60 10.00 2.89 -8.93
C THR A 60 9.74 2.61 -10.40
N LEU A 61 9.26 3.62 -11.11
CA LEU A 61 8.99 3.59 -12.54
C LEU A 61 9.84 4.68 -13.19
N ASN A 62 10.90 4.27 -13.90
CA ASN A 62 11.69 5.21 -14.68
C ASN A 62 10.96 5.51 -16.00
N THR A 63 11.11 6.72 -16.52
CA THR A 63 10.60 7.07 -17.85
C THR A 63 11.32 6.20 -18.89
N PRO A 64 10.59 5.32 -19.62
CA PRO A 64 11.19 4.39 -20.56
C PRO A 64 11.84 5.14 -21.72
N SER A 65 13.03 4.73 -22.19
CA SER A 65 13.73 5.41 -23.29
C SER A 65 12.92 5.52 -24.59
N ASN A 66 11.96 4.62 -24.82
CA ASN A 66 11.07 4.65 -25.97
C ASN A 66 9.66 5.22 -25.65
N GLY A 67 9.47 5.81 -24.48
CA GLY A 67 8.20 6.36 -24.00
C GLY A 67 7.21 5.27 -23.52
N PHE A 68 6.22 5.69 -22.72
CA PHE A 68 5.25 4.77 -22.12
C PHE A 68 4.35 4.07 -23.13
N TRP A 69 4.15 4.63 -24.32
CA TRP A 69 3.33 3.98 -25.35
C TRP A 69 3.94 2.63 -25.76
N ASN A 70 5.25 2.65 -26.04
CA ASN A 70 5.99 1.45 -26.44
C ASN A 70 6.19 0.51 -25.26
N GLU A 71 6.48 1.04 -24.06
CA GLU A 71 6.62 0.23 -22.84
C GLU A 71 5.35 -0.55 -22.51
N GLY A 72 4.17 0.06 -22.70
CA GLY A 72 2.88 -0.59 -22.49
C GLY A 72 2.48 -1.59 -23.58
N GLY A 73 3.27 -1.71 -24.66
CA GLY A 73 2.96 -2.60 -25.78
C GLY A 73 1.68 -2.23 -26.53
N PHE A 74 1.28 -0.95 -26.51
CA PHE A 74 0.04 -0.52 -27.15
C PHE A 74 0.16 -0.54 -28.68
N GLY A 75 -0.86 -1.08 -29.34
CA GLY A 75 -0.97 -1.13 -30.79
C GLY A 75 -1.76 0.03 -31.40
N GLY A 76 -1.61 0.24 -32.70
CA GLY A 76 -2.34 1.28 -33.44
C GLY A 76 -1.64 2.64 -33.42
N ASN A 77 -2.44 3.71 -33.60
CA ASN A 77 -1.91 5.07 -33.65
C ASN A 77 -1.54 5.56 -32.25
N ASN A 78 -0.26 5.90 -32.05
CA ASN A 78 0.23 6.42 -30.78
C ASN A 78 -0.40 7.78 -30.44
N ILE A 79 -1.33 7.79 -29.49
CA ILE A 79 -2.03 9.00 -29.04
C ILE A 79 -1.13 9.95 -28.22
N TRP A 80 0.06 9.51 -27.83
CA TRP A 80 1.07 10.29 -27.11
C TRP A 80 2.23 10.74 -28.01
N ALA A 81 2.16 10.51 -29.33
CA ALA A 81 3.25 10.79 -30.26
C ALA A 81 3.69 12.26 -30.31
N HIS A 82 2.82 13.19 -29.91
CA HIS A 82 3.10 14.63 -29.88
C HIS A 82 3.33 15.18 -28.46
N GLY A 83 3.33 14.32 -27.44
CA GLY A 83 3.63 14.70 -26.06
C GLY A 83 5.13 14.70 -25.77
N ALA A 84 5.49 15.04 -24.54
CA ALA A 84 6.85 14.84 -24.07
C ALA A 84 7.14 13.34 -23.89
N HIS A 85 8.41 13.00 -23.70
CA HIS A 85 8.87 11.62 -23.60
C HIS A 85 8.21 10.81 -22.47
N ASN A 86 7.85 11.50 -21.39
CA ASN A 86 7.12 10.95 -20.25
C ASN A 86 5.59 10.97 -20.40
N ALA A 87 5.04 11.32 -21.57
CA ALA A 87 3.61 11.26 -21.83
C ALA A 87 3.07 9.84 -21.55
N PRO A 88 1.90 9.71 -20.87
CA PRO A 88 0.92 10.77 -20.58
C PRO A 88 1.20 11.57 -19.30
N PHE A 89 2.29 11.29 -18.59
CA PHE A 89 2.68 11.95 -17.35
C PHE A 89 3.47 13.24 -17.60
N ASP A 90 3.16 13.94 -18.70
CA ASP A 90 3.74 15.20 -19.13
C ASP A 90 2.80 16.40 -18.91
N LYS A 91 1.67 16.18 -18.24
CA LYS A 91 0.61 17.17 -18.02
C LYS A 91 0.15 17.17 -16.56
N PRO A 92 -0.56 18.22 -16.09
CA PRO A 92 -1.17 18.21 -14.76
C PRO A 92 -2.20 17.10 -14.60
N PHE A 93 -2.22 16.45 -13.42
CA PHE A 93 -3.22 15.45 -13.01
C PHE A 93 -3.98 15.92 -11.77
N TYR A 94 -5.17 15.36 -11.56
CA TYR A 94 -5.95 15.54 -10.35
C TYR A 94 -5.68 14.39 -9.37
N LEU A 95 -5.56 14.72 -8.08
CA LEU A 95 -5.64 13.72 -7.02
C LEU A 95 -7.12 13.41 -6.74
N ILE A 96 -7.49 12.14 -6.85
CA ILE A 96 -8.82 11.63 -6.50
C ILE A 96 -8.68 10.68 -5.31
N LEU A 97 -9.47 10.91 -4.26
CA LEU A 97 -9.57 10.05 -3.09
C LEU A 97 -11.02 9.59 -2.98
N ASN A 98 -11.25 8.28 -2.97
CA ASN A 98 -12.59 7.68 -3.03
C ASN A 98 -12.65 6.35 -2.27
N VAL A 99 -13.81 6.05 -1.70
CA VAL A 99 -14.18 4.71 -1.19
C VAL A 99 -15.27 4.16 -2.10
N ALA A 100 -14.93 3.15 -2.90
CA ALA A 100 -15.87 2.44 -3.77
C ALA A 100 -16.24 1.09 -3.18
N VAL A 101 -17.46 0.63 -3.49
CA VAL A 101 -18.00 -0.68 -3.12
C VAL A 101 -18.74 -1.26 -4.33
N GLY A 102 -18.81 -2.58 -4.44
CA GLY A 102 -19.44 -3.22 -5.60
C GLY A 102 -18.54 -3.20 -6.84
N GLY A 103 -19.18 -3.30 -8.01
CA GLY A 103 -18.54 -3.17 -9.32
C GLY A 103 -17.58 -4.31 -9.69
N ASP A 104 -16.75 -4.04 -10.69
CA ASP A 104 -15.96 -5.06 -11.40
C ASP A 104 -14.55 -5.28 -10.85
N PHE A 105 -14.17 -4.54 -9.81
CA PHE A 105 -12.84 -4.64 -9.22
C PHE A 105 -12.60 -6.01 -8.56
N PHE A 106 -13.65 -6.60 -7.99
CA PHE A 106 -13.57 -7.89 -7.30
C PHE A 106 -13.90 -9.03 -8.25
N TRP A 107 -12.99 -9.98 -8.39
CA TRP A 107 -13.19 -11.19 -9.21
C TRP A 107 -14.32 -12.08 -8.66
N ASP A 108 -14.93 -12.91 -9.51
CA ASP A 108 -16.19 -13.62 -9.22
C ASP A 108 -16.14 -14.64 -8.07
N GLY A 109 -15.00 -15.28 -7.84
CA GLY A 109 -14.83 -16.19 -6.70
C GLY A 109 -14.31 -15.52 -5.43
N TYR A 110 -14.30 -14.18 -5.37
CA TYR A 110 -13.91 -13.48 -4.16
C TYR A 110 -14.85 -13.81 -2.99
N VAL A 111 -14.28 -14.14 -1.83
CA VAL A 111 -15.03 -14.45 -0.61
C VAL A 111 -14.76 -13.36 0.43
N ASN A 112 -15.80 -12.60 0.76
CA ASN A 112 -15.78 -11.61 1.83
C ASN A 112 -16.36 -12.26 3.10
N HIS A 113 -15.51 -12.95 3.86
CA HIS A 113 -15.90 -13.81 4.98
C HIS A 113 -17.03 -13.19 5.85
N PRO A 114 -18.14 -13.91 6.11
CA PRO A 114 -18.36 -15.33 5.83
C PRO A 114 -19.00 -15.62 4.46
N TYR A 115 -19.27 -14.62 3.63
CA TYR A 115 -20.07 -14.77 2.41
C TYR A 115 -19.25 -14.63 1.12
N PRO A 116 -19.59 -15.37 0.05
CA PRO A 116 -19.07 -15.05 -1.28
C PRO A 116 -19.54 -13.66 -1.73
N LYS A 117 -18.81 -13.07 -2.68
CA LYS A 117 -19.26 -11.87 -3.43
C LYS A 117 -20.68 -12.15 -3.99
N PRO A 118 -21.67 -11.30 -3.72
CA PRO A 118 -23.06 -11.59 -4.08
C PRO A 118 -23.49 -11.15 -5.49
N TRP A 119 -22.57 -10.67 -6.34
CA TRP A 119 -22.86 -10.24 -7.72
C TRP A 119 -21.82 -10.80 -8.69
N HIS A 120 -22.19 -10.97 -9.96
CA HIS A 120 -21.28 -11.44 -11.02
C HIS A 120 -20.88 -10.32 -11.98
N HIS A 121 -19.68 -10.42 -12.59
CA HIS A 121 -19.21 -9.42 -13.56
C HIS A 121 -20.15 -9.31 -14.77
N ASP A 122 -20.54 -10.45 -15.33
CA ASP A 122 -21.27 -10.51 -16.61
C ASP A 122 -22.80 -10.41 -16.45
N ASP A 123 -23.31 -10.16 -15.23
CA ASP A 123 -24.75 -10.00 -15.02
C ASP A 123 -25.19 -8.55 -15.32
N PRO A 124 -26.15 -8.31 -16.23
CA PRO A 124 -26.66 -6.97 -16.52
C PRO A 124 -27.33 -6.28 -15.31
N ASN A 125 -27.67 -7.06 -14.27
CA ASN A 125 -28.25 -6.61 -13.02
C ASN A 125 -27.25 -6.64 -11.85
N GLN A 126 -25.94 -6.71 -12.12
CA GLN A 126 -24.87 -6.79 -11.12
C GLN A 126 -25.11 -5.89 -9.88
N MET A 127 -25.39 -4.61 -10.11
CA MET A 127 -25.57 -3.65 -9.01
C MET A 127 -26.87 -3.85 -8.23
N MET A 128 -27.90 -4.41 -8.88
CA MET A 128 -29.13 -4.84 -8.21
C MET A 128 -28.86 -6.05 -7.31
N GLU A 129 -28.08 -7.02 -7.77
CA GLU A 129 -27.70 -8.19 -6.95
C GLU A 129 -26.88 -7.77 -5.72
N PHE A 130 -25.90 -6.88 -5.92
CA PHE A 130 -25.13 -6.27 -4.84
C PHE A 130 -26.05 -5.61 -3.79
N TRP A 131 -27.02 -4.82 -4.25
CA TRP A 131 -27.97 -4.12 -3.38
C TRP A 131 -28.95 -5.05 -2.66
N ASN A 132 -29.43 -6.08 -3.33
CA ASN A 132 -30.33 -7.07 -2.75
C ASN A 132 -29.66 -7.88 -1.64
N ALA A 133 -28.34 -8.04 -1.70
CA ALA A 133 -27.54 -8.68 -0.67
C ALA A 133 -27.11 -7.76 0.48
N ARG A 134 -27.62 -6.53 0.58
CA ARG A 134 -27.23 -5.55 1.62
C ARG A 134 -27.36 -6.04 3.05
N ASN A 135 -28.30 -6.93 3.32
CA ASN A 135 -28.43 -7.55 4.64
C ASN A 135 -27.18 -8.35 5.06
N LYS A 136 -26.32 -8.77 4.13
CA LYS A 136 -25.06 -9.46 4.41
C LYS A 136 -23.90 -8.52 4.72
N TRP A 137 -23.79 -7.39 4.01
CA TRP A 137 -22.64 -6.48 4.12
C TRP A 137 -22.91 -5.20 4.90
N LEU A 138 -24.14 -4.66 4.89
CA LEU A 138 -24.46 -3.43 5.61
C LEU A 138 -24.21 -3.55 7.11
N PRO A 139 -24.52 -4.69 7.78
CA PRO A 139 -24.21 -4.83 9.20
C PRO A 139 -22.71 -4.84 9.53
N THR A 140 -21.81 -5.04 8.56
CA THR A 140 -20.35 -5.01 8.80
C THR A 140 -19.77 -3.60 8.68
N TRP A 141 -20.58 -2.60 8.31
CA TRP A 141 -20.15 -1.22 8.14
C TRP A 141 -20.37 -0.43 9.44
N HIS A 142 -19.34 -0.43 10.28
CA HIS A 142 -19.40 0.20 11.61
C HIS A 142 -18.83 1.61 11.58
N GLY A 143 -19.62 2.57 11.08
CA GLY A 143 -19.29 3.99 11.12
C GLY A 143 -17.89 4.28 10.59
N GLU A 144 -17.04 4.83 11.45
CA GLU A 144 -15.67 5.22 11.14
C GLU A 144 -14.74 4.03 10.81
N ASP A 145 -15.11 2.78 11.12
CA ASP A 145 -14.25 1.61 10.84
C ASP A 145 -14.13 1.31 9.34
N VAL A 146 -15.08 1.79 8.53
CA VAL A 146 -15.10 1.61 7.07
C VAL A 146 -14.92 2.94 6.31
N ALA A 147 -14.64 4.03 7.03
CA ALA A 147 -14.42 5.34 6.44
C ALA A 147 -12.97 5.53 5.98
N MET A 148 -12.78 6.28 4.89
CA MET A 148 -11.46 6.81 4.56
C MET A 148 -11.13 7.99 5.47
N LYS A 149 -10.17 7.80 6.37
CA LYS A 149 -9.71 8.83 7.30
C LYS A 149 -8.45 9.51 6.76
N ILE A 150 -8.53 10.80 6.49
CA ILE A 150 -7.40 11.59 5.98
C ILE A 150 -6.94 12.56 7.05
N ARG A 151 -5.69 12.42 7.49
CA ARG A 151 -5.08 13.37 8.43
C ARG A 151 -4.61 14.65 7.74
N SER A 152 -4.02 14.53 6.55
CA SER A 152 -3.51 15.66 5.78
C SER A 152 -3.22 15.25 4.34
N VAL A 153 -3.36 16.20 3.42
CA VAL A 153 -2.84 16.11 2.05
C VAL A 153 -1.87 17.27 1.85
N LYS A 154 -0.67 16.98 1.32
CA LYS A 154 0.31 17.99 0.95
C LYS A 154 0.75 17.74 -0.49
N MET A 155 0.68 18.77 -1.32
CA MET A 155 1.23 18.78 -2.67
C MET A 155 2.27 19.90 -2.74
N GLN A 156 3.44 19.59 -3.29
CA GLN A 156 4.54 20.54 -3.44
C GLN A 156 5.24 20.27 -4.76
N GLN A 157 5.60 21.34 -5.45
CA GLN A 157 6.46 21.30 -6.64
C GLN A 157 7.84 21.81 -6.22
N TYR A 158 8.89 21.20 -6.76
CA TYR A 158 10.28 21.53 -6.46
C TYR A 158 11.13 21.48 -7.73
#